data_AF-A0A6P2BXC0-F1
#
_entry.id   AF-A0A6P2BXC0-F1
#
_cell.length_a   1.000
_cell.length_b   1.000
_cell.length_c   1.000
_cell.angle_alpha   90.00
_cell.angle_beta   90.00
_cell.angle_gamma   90.00
#
_symmetry.space_group_name_H-M   'P 1'
#
loop_
_entity.id
_entity.type
_entity.pdbx_description
1 polymer ?
#
loop_
_entity_poly.entity_id
_entity_poly.type
_entity_poly.pdbx_seq_one_letter_code
_entity_poly.pdbx_strand_id
1 'polypeptide(L)'
;MEADVEAYGFLASDDDELLARVMERRWAEAFPVITEPLQVTWEPGESLVKPNIFRHNLLRDLAVDGVALRALDAAVDGGLKPYARLLVDGTEFSVVQATKVLDVVDVGSSIPPDYSWQEFAFPHMPPLHDPMTDRQFFRVPNRGWDLSVFMGNSVKHACDQAGLTGLLYCEAVVPPDEWELGLP
;
A
#
# COMPACT_ATOMS: atom_id res chain seq x y z
N MET A 1 4.36 0.51 -5.39
CA MET A 1 4.86 -0.47 -4.40
C MET A 1 3.77 -1.50 -4.21
N GLU A 2 4.11 -2.79 -4.26
CA GLU A 2 3.16 -3.89 -4.15
C GLU A 2 3.56 -4.79 -2.96
N ALA A 3 2.60 -5.32 -2.20
CA ALA A 3 2.88 -6.27 -1.13
C ALA A 3 3.16 -7.67 -1.73
N ASP A 4 3.98 -8.51 -1.08
CA ASP A 4 4.12 -9.92 -1.47
C ASP A 4 2.83 -10.67 -1.13
N VAL A 5 1.88 -10.62 -2.05
CA VAL A 5 0.62 -11.35 -1.88
C VAL A 5 0.88 -12.86 -1.99
N GLU A 6 1.94 -13.30 -2.69
CA GLU A 6 2.20 -14.72 -2.94
C GLU A 6 2.92 -15.39 -1.76
N ALA A 7 3.94 -14.75 -1.16
CA ALA A 7 4.67 -15.35 -0.05
C ALA A 7 3.83 -15.46 1.24
N TYR A 8 3.01 -14.46 1.54
CA TYR A 8 2.21 -14.43 2.79
C TYR A 8 0.76 -14.87 2.59
N GLY A 9 0.28 -14.93 1.35
CA GLY A 9 -1.09 -15.29 1.02
C GLY A 9 -2.04 -14.08 0.99
N PHE A 10 -3.34 -14.36 0.94
CA PHE A 10 -4.35 -13.33 0.69
C PHE A 10 -5.55 -13.43 1.63
N LEU A 11 -6.31 -12.33 1.68
CA LEU A 11 -7.60 -12.27 2.40
C LEU A 11 -8.73 -12.65 1.44
N ALA A 12 -9.56 -13.60 1.87
CA ALA A 12 -10.78 -14.02 1.19
C ALA A 12 -12.01 -13.60 2.02
N SER A 13 -13.12 -13.32 1.34
CA SER A 13 -14.40 -13.05 1.97
C SER A 13 -15.51 -13.66 1.13
N ASP A 14 -16.49 -14.25 1.81
CA ASP A 14 -17.72 -14.75 1.18
C ASP A 14 -18.78 -13.62 1.03
N ASP A 15 -18.48 -12.40 1.48
CA ASP A 15 -19.39 -11.25 1.48
C ASP A 15 -19.18 -10.34 0.25
N ASP A 16 -19.86 -10.72 -0.83
CA ASP A 16 -19.92 -9.95 -2.10
C ASP A 16 -20.54 -8.54 -1.95
N GLU A 17 -21.25 -8.26 -0.85
CA GLU A 17 -21.91 -6.97 -0.65
C GLU A 17 -20.91 -5.89 -0.20
N LEU A 18 -19.88 -6.29 0.54
CA LEU A 18 -18.76 -5.42 0.89
C LEU A 18 -18.00 -4.98 -0.37
N LEU A 19 -17.73 -5.95 -1.25
CA LEU A 19 -17.15 -5.75 -2.57
C LEU A 19 -17.91 -4.67 -3.36
N ALA A 20 -19.24 -4.78 -3.44
CA ALA A 20 -20.07 -3.82 -4.16
C ALA A 20 -19.97 -2.40 -3.59
N ARG A 21 -20.06 -2.25 -2.26
CA ARG A 21 -19.99 -0.93 -1.58
C ARG A 21 -18.63 -0.24 -1.74
N VAL A 22 -17.58 -1.03 -1.90
CA VAL A 22 -16.20 -0.57 -2.06
C VAL A 22 -15.91 -0.18 -3.50
N MET A 23 -16.35 -0.98 -4.47
CA MET A 23 -16.05 -0.79 -5.89
C MET A 23 -16.79 0.40 -6.52
N GLU A 24 -17.92 0.84 -5.97
CA GLU A 24 -18.70 1.96 -6.51
C GLU A 24 -18.11 3.36 -6.20
N ARG A 25 -17.06 3.45 -5.37
CA ARG A 25 -16.54 4.74 -4.88
C ARG A 25 -15.35 5.29 -5.66
N ARG A 26 -15.31 6.62 -5.73
CA ARG A 26 -14.15 7.35 -6.29
C ARG A 26 -12.97 7.29 -5.32
N TRP A 27 -11.83 6.86 -5.85
CA TRP A 27 -10.57 6.63 -5.13
C TRP A 27 -10.01 7.82 -4.34
N ALA A 28 -10.40 9.05 -4.69
CA ALA A 28 -9.93 10.29 -4.04
C ALA A 28 -10.75 10.67 -2.80
N GLU A 29 -11.85 9.96 -2.51
CA GLU A 29 -12.71 10.24 -1.36
C GLU A 29 -12.26 9.43 -0.14
N ALA A 30 -12.39 10.02 1.05
CA ALA A 30 -12.23 9.29 2.30
C ALA A 30 -13.34 8.23 2.40
N PHE A 31 -12.97 7.00 2.76
CA PHE A 31 -13.98 5.96 3.00
C PHE A 31 -14.87 6.32 4.19
N PRO A 32 -16.20 6.12 4.11
CA PRO A 32 -17.05 6.19 5.28
C PRO A 32 -16.61 5.13 6.29
N VAL A 33 -16.65 5.49 7.58
CA VAL A 33 -16.29 4.56 8.66
C VAL A 33 -17.30 3.41 8.67
N ILE A 34 -16.82 2.20 8.43
CA ILE A 34 -17.55 0.95 8.61
C ILE A 34 -17.41 0.54 10.08
N THR A 35 -18.51 0.65 10.81
CA THR A 35 -18.52 0.43 12.27
C THR A 35 -18.56 -1.04 12.64
N GLU A 36 -19.16 -1.88 11.82
CA GLU A 36 -19.27 -3.32 12.07
C GLU A 36 -18.02 -4.05 11.58
N PRO A 37 -17.42 -4.95 12.39
CA PRO A 37 -16.31 -5.77 11.94
C PRO A 37 -16.75 -6.74 10.83
N LEU A 38 -15.91 -6.86 9.82
CA LEU A 38 -16.18 -7.70 8.65
C LEU A 38 -15.40 -9.00 8.77
N GLN A 39 -16.06 -10.13 8.55
CA GLN A 39 -15.41 -11.43 8.62
C GLN A 39 -14.65 -11.71 7.32
N VAL A 40 -13.38 -12.07 7.46
CA VAL A 40 -12.54 -12.50 6.35
C VAL A 40 -11.71 -13.70 6.80
N THR A 41 -11.38 -14.57 5.87
CA THR A 41 -10.46 -15.69 6.09
C THR A 41 -9.12 -15.35 5.47
N TRP A 42 -8.05 -15.85 6.10
CA TRP A 42 -6.72 -15.77 5.51
C TRP A 42 -6.39 -17.11 4.86
N GLU A 43 -6.10 -17.06 3.56
CA GLU A 43 -5.52 -18.17 2.83
C GLU A 43 -4.00 -18.04 2.85
N PRO A 44 -3.27 -18.95 3.52
CA PRO A 44 -1.83 -18.83 3.69
C PRO A 44 -1.09 -19.05 2.36
N GLY A 45 -0.08 -18.21 2.12
CA GLY A 45 0.90 -18.41 1.07
C GLY A 45 2.03 -19.35 1.50
N GLU A 46 3.15 -19.31 0.78
CA GLU A 46 4.29 -20.22 0.98
C GLU A 46 4.93 -20.11 2.37
N SER A 47 4.91 -18.93 2.99
CA SER A 47 5.54 -18.69 4.30
C SER A 47 4.82 -19.39 5.45
N LEU A 48 3.51 -19.67 5.32
CA LEU A 48 2.62 -20.15 6.39
C LEU A 48 2.62 -19.28 7.67
N VAL A 49 3.29 -18.13 7.66
CA VAL A 49 3.30 -17.15 8.75
C VAL A 49 2.25 -16.09 8.43
N LYS A 50 1.35 -15.84 9.38
CA LYS A 50 0.37 -14.76 9.26
C LYS A 50 1.08 -13.41 9.36
N PRO A 51 1.04 -12.55 8.33
CA PRO A 51 1.70 -11.26 8.37
C PRO A 51 0.97 -10.27 9.29
N ASN A 52 1.69 -9.22 9.70
CA ASN A 52 1.10 -8.09 10.42
C ASN A 52 0.31 -7.16 9.49
N ILE A 53 0.65 -7.18 8.20
CA ILE A 53 0.07 -6.31 7.18
C ILE A 53 -0.38 -7.17 6.00
N PHE A 54 -1.64 -7.03 5.62
CA PHE A 54 -2.18 -7.59 4.40
C PHE A 54 -2.45 -6.46 3.40
N ARG A 55 -2.13 -6.71 2.13
CA ARG A 55 -2.83 -6.04 1.05
C ARG A 55 -4.22 -6.66 0.96
N HIS A 56 -5.24 -5.82 1.02
CA HIS A 56 -6.57 -6.30 0.72
C HIS A 56 -6.76 -6.29 -0.79
N ASN A 57 -7.06 -7.43 -1.43
CA ASN A 57 -7.11 -7.50 -2.90
C ASN A 57 -8.20 -6.62 -3.53
N LEU A 58 -9.16 -6.20 -2.71
CA LEU A 58 -10.36 -5.47 -3.12
C LEU A 58 -10.38 -4.02 -2.61
N LEU A 59 -9.54 -3.72 -1.61
CA LEU A 59 -9.39 -2.37 -1.05
C LEU A 59 -7.99 -1.92 -1.41
N ARG A 60 -7.82 -0.72 -1.95
CA ARG A 60 -6.49 -0.19 -2.35
C ARG A 60 -5.65 0.27 -1.14
N ASP A 61 -5.86 -0.41 -0.03
CA ASP A 61 -5.52 -0.04 1.35
C ASP A 61 -4.92 -1.25 2.08
N LEU A 62 -4.31 -0.98 3.22
CA LEU A 62 -3.69 -2.01 4.04
C LEU A 62 -4.65 -2.45 5.14
N ALA A 63 -4.78 -3.75 5.35
CA ALA A 63 -5.32 -4.30 6.58
C ALA A 63 -4.14 -4.58 7.51
N VAL A 64 -4.13 -3.94 8.68
CA VAL A 64 -3.00 -3.97 9.61
C VAL A 64 -3.45 -4.46 10.98
N ASP A 65 -2.67 -5.33 11.62
CA ASP A 65 -2.93 -5.73 12.99
C ASP A 65 -2.64 -4.57 13.97
N GLY A 66 -2.91 -4.79 15.26
CA GLY A 66 -2.67 -3.77 16.28
C GLY A 66 -1.19 -3.38 16.47
N VAL A 67 -0.24 -4.25 16.13
CA VAL A 67 1.21 -3.95 16.23
C VAL A 67 1.63 -3.06 15.07
N ALA A 68 1.27 -3.44 13.84
CA ALA A 68 1.53 -2.67 12.64
C ALA A 68 0.84 -1.31 12.68
N LEU A 69 -0.40 -1.23 13.16
CA LEU A 69 -1.11 0.04 13.30
C LEU A 69 -0.35 1.02 14.19
N ARG A 70 0.14 0.59 15.35
CA ARG A 70 0.89 1.46 16.27
C ARG A 70 2.22 1.92 15.68
N ALA A 71 2.94 1.02 15.02
CA ALA A 71 4.22 1.35 14.39
C ALA A 71 4.03 2.38 13.26
N LEU A 72 3.03 2.17 12.40
CA LEU A 72 2.72 3.06 11.29
C LEU A 72 2.17 4.42 11.77
N ASP A 73 1.27 4.43 12.76
CA ASP A 73 0.67 5.67 13.29
C ASP A 73 1.72 6.59 13.93
N ALA A 74 2.75 6.02 14.58
CA ALA A 74 3.87 6.78 15.13
C ALA A 74 4.82 7.32 14.05
N ALA A 75 4.88 6.66 12.89
CA ALA A 75 5.82 6.99 11.81
C ALA A 75 5.24 7.97 10.79
N VAL A 76 3.94 7.93 10.53
CA VAL A 76 3.25 8.75 9.54
C VAL A 76 2.83 10.10 10.13
N ASP A 77 3.21 11.20 9.47
CA ASP A 77 2.78 12.53 9.89
C ASP A 77 1.26 12.70 9.71
N GLY A 78 0.59 13.13 10.78
CA GLY A 78 -0.87 13.23 10.83
C GLY A 78 -1.58 11.91 11.17
N GLY A 79 -0.81 10.85 11.42
CA GLY A 79 -1.29 9.53 11.83
C GLY A 79 -1.98 8.76 10.70
N LEU A 80 -2.39 7.54 11.03
CA LEU A 80 -3.27 6.74 10.19
C LEU A 80 -4.70 6.81 10.70
N LYS A 81 -5.65 6.83 9.76
CA LYS A 81 -7.08 6.80 10.09
C LYS A 81 -7.68 5.48 9.64
N PRO A 82 -7.88 4.53 10.57
CA PRO A 82 -8.69 3.35 10.31
C PRO A 82 -10.10 3.77 9.90
N TYR A 83 -10.63 3.14 8.86
CA TYR A 83 -12.03 3.36 8.44
C TYR A 83 -12.86 2.08 8.49
N ALA A 84 -12.23 0.91 8.62
CA ALA A 84 -12.95 -0.35 8.77
C ALA A 84 -12.18 -1.30 9.69
N ARG A 85 -12.86 -2.34 10.15
CA ARG A 85 -12.29 -3.43 10.93
C ARG A 85 -12.57 -4.75 10.25
N LEU A 86 -11.54 -5.57 10.12
CA LEU A 86 -11.63 -6.94 9.63
C LEU A 86 -11.36 -7.90 10.80
N LEU A 87 -12.07 -9.01 10.83
CA LEU A 87 -11.77 -10.13 11.71
C LEU A 87 -11.18 -11.24 10.85
N VAL A 88 -9.85 -11.39 10.92
CA VAL A 88 -9.06 -12.38 10.19
C VAL A 88 -8.82 -13.59 11.09
N ASP A 89 -9.61 -14.65 10.92
CA ASP A 89 -9.61 -15.84 11.79
C ASP A 89 -9.71 -15.48 13.29
N GLY A 90 -10.59 -14.53 13.62
CA GLY A 90 -10.80 -14.06 15.00
C GLY A 90 -9.78 -13.05 15.53
N THR A 91 -8.77 -12.67 14.73
CA THR A 91 -7.86 -11.56 15.04
C THR A 91 -8.37 -10.27 14.41
N GLU A 92 -8.43 -9.18 15.17
CA GLU A 92 -8.87 -7.88 14.64
C GLU A 92 -7.74 -7.18 13.88
N PHE A 93 -8.05 -6.76 12.66
CA PHE A 93 -7.24 -5.94 11.78
C PHE A 93 -7.98 -4.63 11.49
N SER A 94 -7.25 -3.53 11.43
CA SER A 94 -7.75 -2.23 11.00
C SER A 94 -7.45 -2.02 9.52
N VAL A 95 -8.42 -1.55 8.75
CA VAL A 95 -8.17 -1.11 7.37
C VAL A 95 -7.81 0.36 7.38
N VAL A 96 -6.62 0.69 6.91
CA VAL A 96 -6.06 2.04 6.90
C VAL A 96 -5.89 2.56 5.49
N GLN A 97 -6.42 3.76 5.24
CA GLN A 97 -6.34 4.41 3.94
C GLN A 97 -5.11 5.33 3.85
N ALA A 98 -4.38 5.26 2.73
CA ALA A 98 -3.47 6.32 2.34
C ALA A 98 -4.26 7.55 1.84
N THR A 99 -4.71 8.40 2.77
CA THR A 99 -5.60 9.52 2.43
C THR A 99 -4.88 10.69 1.76
N LYS A 100 -3.56 10.77 1.90
CA LYS A 100 -2.78 11.88 1.31
C LYS A 100 -2.50 11.60 -0.15
N VAL A 101 -2.80 12.56 -1.02
CA VAL A 101 -2.42 12.53 -2.43
C VAL A 101 -1.30 13.54 -2.63
N LEU A 102 -0.16 13.09 -3.17
CA LEU A 102 1.01 13.92 -3.44
C LEU A 102 1.35 13.85 -4.93
N ASP A 103 1.41 15.00 -5.59
CA ASP A 103 1.90 15.12 -6.98
C ASP A 103 3.42 15.33 -6.98
N VAL A 104 4.14 14.25 -6.70
CA VAL A 104 5.60 14.25 -6.50
C VAL A 104 6.34 13.47 -7.60
N VAL A 105 5.62 13.03 -8.63
CA VAL A 105 6.23 12.23 -9.70
C VAL A 105 6.82 13.17 -10.74
N ASP A 106 8.14 13.06 -10.94
CA ASP A 106 8.83 13.76 -12.01
C ASP A 106 8.49 13.13 -13.36
N VAL A 107 7.54 13.75 -14.08
CA VAL A 107 7.11 13.32 -15.42
C VAL A 107 8.28 13.30 -16.41
N GLY A 108 9.18 14.28 -16.33
CA GLY A 108 10.24 14.47 -17.31
C GLY A 108 11.32 13.40 -17.23
N SER A 109 11.45 12.78 -16.06
CA SER A 109 12.43 11.73 -15.76
C SER A 109 11.79 10.33 -15.64
N SER A 110 10.46 10.23 -15.72
CA SER A 110 9.74 8.95 -15.73
C SER A 110 9.63 8.40 -17.14
N ILE A 111 9.83 7.09 -17.30
CA ILE A 111 9.75 6.42 -18.61
C ILE A 111 8.29 5.98 -18.85
N PRO A 112 7.62 6.45 -19.92
CA PRO A 112 6.36 5.86 -20.34
C PRO A 112 6.64 4.45 -20.91
N PRO A 113 5.85 3.42 -20.59
CA PRO A 113 5.94 2.11 -21.21
C PRO A 113 5.66 2.21 -22.70
N ASP A 114 6.25 1.29 -23.45
CA ASP A 114 6.22 1.22 -24.92
C ASP A 114 4.80 1.18 -25.54
N TYR A 115 3.74 1.03 -24.72
CA TYR A 115 2.37 0.80 -25.17
C TYR A 115 1.33 1.83 -24.68
N SER A 116 1.69 2.79 -23.82
CA SER A 116 0.74 3.82 -23.34
C SER A 116 1.46 5.02 -22.70
N TRP A 117 1.14 6.24 -23.16
CA TRP A 117 1.58 7.49 -22.51
C TRP A 117 0.78 7.82 -21.24
N GLN A 118 -0.17 6.96 -20.84
CA GLN A 118 -1.10 7.21 -19.72
C GLN A 118 -0.83 6.33 -18.48
N GLU A 119 -0.01 5.31 -18.61
CA GLU A 119 0.38 4.39 -17.53
C GLU A 119 1.89 4.50 -17.46
N PHE A 120 2.53 4.88 -16.36
CA PHE A 120 4.00 4.85 -16.29
C PHE A 120 4.41 3.49 -15.71
N ALA A 121 5.47 2.83 -16.20
CA ALA A 121 5.89 1.55 -15.63
C ALA A 121 6.68 1.74 -14.31
N PHE A 122 7.44 2.84 -14.21
CA PHE A 122 8.27 3.17 -13.06
C PHE A 122 8.24 4.69 -12.80
N PRO A 123 7.66 5.16 -11.67
CA PRO A 123 7.72 6.57 -11.30
C PRO A 123 9.15 6.93 -10.96
N HIS A 124 9.70 7.96 -11.59
CA HIS A 124 10.83 8.65 -10.99
C HIS A 124 10.27 9.63 -9.95
N MET A 125 10.50 9.33 -8.68
CA MET A 125 10.30 10.31 -7.61
C MET A 125 11.63 11.02 -7.33
N PRO A 126 11.62 12.34 -7.08
CA PRO A 126 12.81 13.08 -6.70
C PRO A 126 13.45 12.44 -5.44
N PRO A 127 14.77 12.62 -5.26
CA PRO A 127 15.59 11.75 -4.44
C PRO A 127 15.06 11.52 -3.02
N LEU A 128 15.28 10.29 -2.55
CA LEU A 128 15.16 9.82 -1.18
C LEU A 128 15.61 10.96 -0.22
N HIS A 129 14.76 11.32 0.74
CA HIS A 129 14.89 12.46 1.68
C HIS A 129 14.18 13.78 1.34
N ASP A 130 13.21 13.80 0.42
CA ASP A 130 12.27 14.93 0.37
C ASP A 130 11.45 14.98 1.69
N PRO A 131 11.54 16.07 2.49
CA PRO A 131 10.73 16.24 3.70
C PRO A 131 9.23 16.11 3.45
N MET A 132 8.79 16.36 2.22
CA MET A 132 7.39 16.24 1.82
C MET A 132 6.88 14.81 1.74
N THR A 133 7.76 13.81 1.57
CA THR A 133 7.41 12.40 1.36
C THR A 133 7.95 11.46 2.44
N ASP A 134 9.03 11.82 3.13
CA ASP A 134 9.78 10.92 4.03
C ASP A 134 8.95 10.29 5.15
N ARG A 135 8.06 11.07 5.77
CA ARG A 135 7.17 10.63 6.85
C ARG A 135 5.72 10.46 6.38
N GLN A 136 5.52 10.10 5.11
CA GLN A 136 4.19 10.04 4.51
C GLN A 136 3.81 8.63 4.09
N PHE A 137 2.52 8.37 4.19
CA PHE A 137 1.83 7.25 3.56
C PHE A 137 0.81 7.82 2.58
N PHE A 138 1.09 7.72 1.28
CA PHE A 138 0.44 8.56 0.27
C PHE A 138 0.19 7.83 -1.06
N ARG A 139 -0.63 8.47 -1.88
CA ARG A 139 -0.95 8.08 -3.25
C ARG A 139 -0.50 9.18 -4.21
N VAL A 140 -0.36 8.84 -5.49
CA VAL A 140 -0.03 9.82 -6.55
C VAL A 140 -1.22 9.98 -7.52
N PRO A 141 -1.46 11.15 -8.10
CA PRO A 141 -2.57 11.36 -9.02
C PRO A 141 -2.48 10.47 -10.27
N ASN A 142 -3.57 9.74 -10.53
CA ASN A 142 -3.97 9.00 -11.74
C ASN A 142 -2.98 8.97 -12.94
N ARG A 143 -2.15 7.92 -13.01
CA ARG A 143 -1.14 7.62 -14.06
C ARG A 143 -0.92 6.10 -14.26
N GLY A 144 -1.97 5.28 -14.21
CA GLY A 144 -1.86 3.81 -14.21
C GLY A 144 -1.40 3.19 -12.87
N TRP A 145 -1.27 4.01 -11.83
CA TRP A 145 -0.85 3.62 -10.46
C TRP A 145 -1.92 3.84 -9.42
N ASP A 146 -3.16 3.87 -9.87
CA ASP A 146 -4.32 4.09 -9.03
C ASP A 146 -4.47 2.97 -7.98
N LEU A 147 -3.82 1.81 -8.18
CA LEU A 147 -3.70 0.70 -7.22
C LEU A 147 -2.45 0.72 -6.33
N SER A 148 -1.51 1.64 -6.55
CA SER A 148 -0.27 1.71 -5.78
C SER A 148 -0.38 2.65 -4.59
N VAL A 149 0.23 2.24 -3.48
CA VAL A 149 0.47 3.09 -2.32
C VAL A 149 1.96 3.33 -2.17
N PHE A 150 2.34 4.51 -1.72
CA PHE A 150 3.72 4.93 -1.53
C PHE A 150 3.98 5.20 -0.06
N MET A 151 5.17 4.83 0.37
CA MET A 151 5.62 4.94 1.76
C MET A 151 6.97 5.65 1.76
N GLY A 152 7.09 6.69 2.58
CA GLY A 152 8.36 7.38 2.77
C GLY A 152 9.38 6.53 3.54
N ASN A 153 10.67 6.88 3.42
CA ASN A 153 11.76 6.10 4.00
C ASN A 153 11.69 6.00 5.52
N SER A 154 11.38 7.09 6.22
CA SER A 154 11.21 7.04 7.68
C SER A 154 10.09 6.09 8.10
N VAL A 155 9.00 6.02 7.31
CA VAL A 155 7.90 5.08 7.57
C VAL A 155 8.36 3.64 7.33
N LYS A 156 9.05 3.37 6.23
CA LYS A 156 9.68 2.07 5.96
C LYS A 156 10.63 1.65 7.08
N HIS A 157 11.51 2.55 7.51
CA HIS A 157 12.48 2.27 8.56
C HIS A 157 11.79 1.92 9.89
N ALA A 158 10.69 2.59 10.22
CA ALA A 158 9.89 2.25 11.39
C ALA A 158 9.27 0.84 11.28
N CYS A 159 8.77 0.46 10.10
CA CYS A 159 8.29 -0.91 9.85
C CYS A 159 9.39 -1.95 10.04
N ASP A 160 10.58 -1.68 9.48
CA ASP A 160 11.74 -2.58 9.58
C ASP A 160 12.21 -2.72 11.05
N GLN A 161 12.29 -1.62 11.79
CA GLN A 161 12.66 -1.63 13.22
C GLN A 161 11.63 -2.37 14.08
N ALA A 162 10.34 -2.27 13.75
CA ALA A 162 9.27 -2.98 14.43
C ALA A 162 9.17 -4.46 14.01
N GLY A 163 9.94 -4.89 13.01
CA GLY A 163 9.91 -6.26 12.49
C GLY A 163 8.59 -6.63 11.83
N LEU A 164 7.92 -5.66 11.19
CA LEU A 164 6.63 -5.90 10.55
C LEU A 164 6.79 -6.77 9.30
N THR A 165 5.84 -7.67 9.09
CA THR A 165 5.79 -8.61 7.96
C THR A 165 4.61 -8.33 7.04
N GLY A 166 4.67 -8.84 5.81
CA GLY A 166 3.63 -8.64 4.77
C GLY A 166 3.83 -7.42 3.87
N LEU A 167 5.00 -6.79 3.91
CA LEU A 167 5.40 -5.72 3.00
C LEU A 167 6.55 -6.19 2.09
N LEU A 168 6.45 -5.90 0.80
CA LEU A 168 7.62 -5.81 -0.08
C LEU A 168 7.86 -4.36 -0.45
N TYR A 169 9.13 -4.03 -0.57
CA TYR A 169 9.57 -2.73 -0.99
C TYR A 169 10.24 -2.88 -2.35
N CYS A 170 9.68 -2.20 -3.35
CA CYS A 170 10.39 -1.93 -4.60
C CYS A 170 10.88 -0.49 -4.52
N GLU A 171 12.16 -0.25 -4.78
CA GLU A 171 12.67 1.11 -4.86
C GLU A 171 11.98 1.83 -6.02
N ALA A 172 11.50 3.04 -5.75
CA ALA A 172 10.87 3.90 -6.75
C ALA A 172 11.88 4.90 -7.35
N VAL A 173 13.17 4.57 -7.26
CA VAL A 173 14.26 5.28 -7.92
C VAL A 173 14.92 4.25 -8.81
N VAL A 174 14.80 4.44 -10.13
CA VAL A 174 15.60 3.67 -11.08
C VAL A 174 16.61 4.65 -11.68
N PRO A 175 17.92 4.51 -11.39
CA PRO A 175 18.93 5.32 -12.03
C PRO A 175 18.86 5.14 -13.55
N PRO A 176 19.04 6.20 -14.36
CA PRO A 176 19.05 6.09 -15.82
C PRO A 176 20.05 5.04 -16.34
N ASP A 177 21.15 4.85 -15.60
CA ASP A 177 22.32 4.09 -16.03
C ASP A 177 22.25 2.59 -15.67
N GLU A 178 21.31 2.17 -14.80
CA GLU A 178 21.16 0.76 -14.40
C GLU A 178 20.43 -0.10 -15.45
N TRP A 179 19.91 0.51 -16.52
CA TRP A 179 19.24 -0.19 -17.62
C TRP A 179 20.19 -0.70 -18.71
N GLU A 180 21.37 -0.09 -18.92
CA GLU A 180 22.34 -0.56 -19.92
C GLU A 180 23.08 -1.84 -19.49
N LEU A 181 22.94 -2.24 -18.23
CA LEU A 181 23.60 -3.40 -17.63
C LEU A 181 22.59 -4.50 -17.28
N GLY A 182 21.82 -4.92 -18.27
CA GLY A 182 21.26 -6.27 -18.43
C GLY A 182 20.82 -7.05 -17.17
N LEU A 183 19.50 -7.19 -17.03
CA LEU A 183 18.92 -8.44 -16.53
C LEU A 183 18.35 -9.21 -17.74
N PRO A 184 18.35 -10.55 -17.70
CA PRO A 184 18.79 -11.49 -18.74
C PRO A 184 18.18 -11.35 -20.14
#